data_AF-A0A7H4PDC7-F1
#
_entry.id   AF-A0A7H4PDC7-F1
#
_cell.length_a   1.000
_cell.length_b   1.000
_cell.length_c   1.000
_cell.angle_alpha   90.00
_cell.angle_beta   90.00
_cell.angle_gamma   90.00
#
_symmetry.space_group_name_H-M   'P 1'
#
loop_
_entity.id
_entity.type
_entity.pdbx_description
1 polymer ?
#
loop_
_entity_poly.entity_id
_entity_poly.type
_entity_poly.pdbx_seq_one_letter_code
_entity_poly.pdbx_strand_id
1 'polypeptide(L)'
;MSAASFLGISALVYTSGYDGLIYSLGFLVGWPIILFLIAERLRNLGRYTFADVASYRLKQGPIRTLSACGSLVVVALYLIAQMVGAGKLIQLLFGLNYHVAVVLVGVLMVLYVLFGGMLATTWVQIIKAVLLLFGASFMAFMVMKHVGFSFNNLFTEADGGPPERLGDYEPRRTGERPDIGAIARPRADVRHRGSAAYSDALLHR
;
A
#
# COMPACT_ATOMS: atom_id res chain seq x y z
N MET A 1 -3.93 -8.83 -9.75
CA MET A 1 -3.82 -8.24 -8.40
C MET A 1 -5.18 -8.31 -7.71
N SER A 2 -5.24 -8.75 -6.46
CA SER A 2 -6.49 -8.71 -5.68
C SER A 2 -6.75 -7.29 -5.16
N ALA A 3 -8.02 -6.89 -5.07
CA ALA A 3 -8.41 -5.61 -4.47
C ALA A 3 -7.90 -5.47 -3.04
N ALA A 4 -7.86 -6.58 -2.29
CA ALA A 4 -7.29 -6.62 -0.95
C ALA A 4 -5.78 -6.31 -0.94
N SER A 5 -5.05 -6.81 -1.93
CA SER A 5 -3.61 -6.54 -2.05
C SER A 5 -3.36 -5.09 -2.50
N PHE A 6 -4.15 -4.57 -3.44
CA PHE A 6 -4.02 -3.18 -3.87
C PHE A 6 -4.35 -2.20 -2.75
N LEU A 7 -5.52 -2.33 -2.14
CA LEU A 7 -5.93 -1.47 -1.02
C LEU A 7 -5.03 -1.67 0.21
N GLY A 8 -4.59 -2.90 0.48
CA GLY A 8 -3.70 -3.20 1.60
C GLY A 8 -2.32 -2.58 1.44
N ILE A 9 -1.71 -2.66 0.25
CA ILE A 9 -0.42 -2.03 -0.03
C ILE A 9 -0.57 -0.51 -0.03
N SER A 10 -1.61 0.04 -0.66
CA SER A 10 -1.86 1.49 -0.64
C SER A 10 -2.11 2.02 0.78
N ALA A 11 -2.84 1.29 1.61
CA ALA A 11 -3.06 1.64 3.01
C ALA A 11 -1.76 1.56 3.83
N LEU A 12 -0.95 0.51 3.65
CA LEU A 12 0.33 0.35 4.33
C LEU A 12 1.30 1.48 3.95
N VAL A 13 1.37 1.85 2.66
CA VAL A 13 2.19 2.97 2.19
C VAL A 13 1.65 4.30 2.72
N TYR A 14 0.33 4.48 2.78
CA TYR A 14 -0.26 5.68 3.37
C TYR A 14 0.06 5.82 4.87
N THR A 15 0.08 4.72 5.63
CA THR A 15 0.35 4.75 7.08
C THR A 15 1.83 4.78 7.43
N SER A 16 2.69 4.14 6.62
CA SER A 16 4.12 3.99 6.89
C SER A 16 5.00 4.98 6.12
N GLY A 17 4.40 5.88 5.33
CA GLY A 17 5.11 6.93 4.61
C GLY A 17 6.24 6.38 3.73
N TYR A 18 7.41 7.02 3.79
CA TYR A 18 8.59 6.66 3.00
C TYR A 18 9.09 5.22 3.27
N ASP A 19 9.04 4.76 4.52
CA ASP A 19 9.41 3.38 4.87
C ASP A 19 8.45 2.35 4.24
N GLY A 20 7.23 2.76 3.88
CA GLY A 20 6.30 1.93 3.10
C GLY A 20 6.80 1.56 1.69
N LEU A 21 7.61 2.44 1.07
CA LEU A 21 8.14 2.21 -0.27
C LEU A 21 9.21 1.10 -0.30
N ILE A 22 10.02 0.96 0.75
CA ILE A 22 11.03 -0.10 0.81
C ILE A 22 10.38 -1.50 0.91
N TYR A 23 9.24 -1.62 1.61
CA TYR A 23 8.45 -2.85 1.64
C TYR A 23 7.87 -3.20 0.26
N SER A 24 7.44 -2.20 -0.51
CA SER A 24 6.91 -2.40 -1.87
C SER A 24 8.00 -2.83 -2.86
N LEU A 25 9.19 -2.23 -2.79
CA LEU A 25 10.35 -2.63 -3.61
C LEU A 25 10.83 -4.04 -3.28
N GLY A 26 10.89 -4.38 -1.99
CA GLY A 26 11.27 -5.71 -1.52
C GLY A 26 10.32 -6.79 -2.03
N PHE A 27 9.01 -6.53 -2.06
CA PHE A 27 8.03 -7.43 -2.64
C PHE A 27 8.20 -7.59 -4.16
N LEU A 28 8.44 -6.50 -4.88
CA LEU A 28 8.63 -6.51 -6.34
C LEU A 28 9.86 -7.32 -6.76
N VAL A 29 10.98 -7.18 -6.03
CA VAL A 29 12.24 -7.88 -6.32
C VAL A 29 12.22 -9.32 -5.79
N GLY A 30 11.59 -9.56 -4.64
CA GLY A 30 11.52 -10.88 -4.02
C GLY A 30 10.67 -11.87 -4.82
N TRP A 31 9.61 -11.41 -5.50
CA TRP A 31 8.71 -12.28 -6.25
C TRP A 31 9.39 -13.05 -7.40
N PRO A 32 10.14 -12.40 -8.33
CA PRO A 32 10.91 -13.11 -9.36
C PRO A 32 11.93 -14.08 -8.76
N ILE A 33 12.66 -13.69 -7.71
CA ILE A 33 13.70 -14.51 -7.09
C ILE A 33 13.10 -15.79 -6.53
N ILE A 34 12.01 -15.68 -5.77
CA ILE A 34 11.27 -16.83 -5.23
C ILE A 34 10.73 -17.70 -6.35
N LEU A 35 10.16 -17.09 -7.40
CA LEU A 35 9.68 -17.83 -8.56
C LEU A 35 10.80 -18.63 -9.22
N PHE A 36 11.97 -18.04 -9.49
CA PHE A 36 13.09 -18.76 -10.10
C PHE A 36 13.56 -19.92 -9.21
N LEU A 37 13.76 -19.67 -7.91
CA LEU A 37 14.29 -20.67 -6.97
C LEU A 37 13.34 -21.87 -6.79
N ILE A 38 12.03 -21.59 -6.71
CA ILE A 38 11.00 -22.61 -6.50
C ILE A 38 10.61 -23.28 -7.82
N ALA A 39 10.48 -22.52 -8.91
CA ALA A 39 10.08 -23.06 -10.22
C ALA A 39 11.07 -24.09 -10.74
N GLU A 40 12.38 -23.89 -10.55
CA GLU A 40 13.39 -24.85 -10.97
C GLU A 40 13.23 -26.18 -10.20
N ARG A 41 12.95 -26.11 -8.90
CA ARG A 41 12.69 -27.30 -8.07
C ARG A 41 11.40 -28.00 -8.47
N LEU A 42 10.30 -27.27 -8.71
CA LEU A 42 9.04 -27.87 -9.16
C LEU A 42 9.13 -28.46 -10.57
N ARG A 43 9.88 -27.83 -11.48
CA ARG A 43 10.08 -28.32 -12.85
C ARG A 43 10.87 -29.63 -12.86
N ASN A 44 11.85 -29.78 -11.97
CA ASN A 44 12.60 -31.02 -11.79
C ASN A 44 11.79 -32.15 -11.11
N LEU A 45 10.71 -31.83 -10.40
CA LEU A 45 9.85 -32.82 -9.74
C LEU A 45 8.70 -33.35 -10.62
N GLY A 46 8.42 -32.72 -11.77
CA GLY A 46 7.36 -33.18 -12.70
C GLY A 46 5.94 -33.17 -12.13
N ARG A 47 5.70 -32.41 -11.04
CA ARG A 47 4.46 -32.42 -10.25
C ARG A 47 3.85 -31.02 -10.24
N TYR A 48 2.55 -30.93 -10.53
CA TYR A 48 1.88 -29.66 -10.82
C TYR A 48 1.34 -28.92 -9.57
N THR A 49 1.46 -29.48 -8.37
CA THR A 49 0.92 -28.87 -7.14
C THR A 49 1.90 -28.99 -5.96
N PHE A 50 2.03 -27.95 -5.12
CA PHE A 50 2.85 -27.97 -3.90
C PHE A 50 2.48 -29.12 -2.94
N ALA A 51 1.18 -29.45 -2.90
CA ALA A 51 0.63 -30.60 -2.18
C ALA A 51 1.28 -31.94 -2.58
N ASP A 52 1.53 -32.08 -3.89
CA ASP A 52 2.02 -33.32 -4.51
C ASP A 52 3.51 -33.50 -4.22
N VAL A 53 4.26 -32.38 -4.10
CA VAL A 53 5.66 -32.35 -3.63
C VAL A 53 5.77 -32.73 -2.14
N ALA A 54 4.85 -32.27 -1.30
CA ALA A 54 4.79 -32.67 0.12
C ALA A 54 4.42 -34.15 0.28
N SER A 55 3.57 -34.67 -0.61
CA SER A 55 3.20 -36.10 -0.66
C SER A 55 4.33 -37.03 -1.14
N TYR A 56 5.43 -36.47 -1.66
CA TYR A 56 6.62 -37.25 -2.03
C TYR A 56 7.39 -37.73 -0.79
N ARG A 57 7.24 -37.04 0.36
CA ARG A 57 7.88 -37.41 1.63
C ARG A 57 6.95 -38.13 2.61
N LEU A 58 5.64 -38.12 2.40
CA LEU A 58 4.65 -38.65 3.34
C LEU A 58 3.46 -39.26 2.56
N LYS A 59 2.82 -40.32 3.10
CA LYS A 59 1.79 -41.13 2.42
C LYS A 59 0.75 -40.29 1.62
N GLN A 60 0.58 -40.64 0.34
CA GLN A 60 -0.16 -39.87 -0.68
C GLN A 60 -1.65 -39.61 -0.39
N GLY A 61 -2.35 -40.53 0.29
CA GLY A 61 -3.80 -40.44 0.53
C GLY A 61 -4.24 -39.29 1.44
N PRO A 62 -3.89 -39.30 2.75
CA PRO A 62 -4.38 -38.30 3.70
C PRO A 62 -3.88 -36.88 3.41
N ILE A 63 -2.72 -36.73 2.78
CA ILE A 63 -2.10 -35.42 2.52
C ILE A 63 -2.75 -34.70 1.35
N ARG A 64 -3.21 -35.44 0.35
CA ARG A 64 -3.96 -34.87 -0.76
C ARG A 64 -5.30 -34.31 -0.30
N THR A 65 -6.01 -35.01 0.59
CA THR A 65 -7.26 -34.52 1.19
C THR A 65 -7.00 -33.34 2.11
N LEU A 66 -6.00 -33.41 2.98
CA LEU A 66 -5.66 -32.29 3.89
C LEU A 66 -5.26 -31.03 3.12
N SER A 67 -4.49 -31.17 2.03
CA SER A 67 -4.07 -30.04 1.21
C SER A 67 -5.22 -29.46 0.38
N ALA A 68 -6.12 -30.29 -0.13
CA ALA A 68 -7.34 -29.83 -0.80
C ALA A 68 -8.25 -29.06 0.18
N CYS A 69 -8.51 -29.61 1.36
CA CYS A 69 -9.29 -28.95 2.40
C CYS A 69 -8.62 -27.66 2.88
N GLY A 70 -7.31 -27.67 3.13
CA GLY A 70 -6.56 -26.48 3.53
C GLY A 70 -6.61 -25.39 2.47
N SER A 71 -6.44 -25.75 1.20
CA SER A 71 -6.55 -24.79 0.08
C SER A 71 -7.96 -24.22 -0.01
N LEU A 72 -8.99 -25.04 0.17
CA LEU A 72 -10.38 -24.61 0.09
C LEU A 72 -10.75 -23.65 1.25
N VAL A 73 -10.25 -23.92 2.47
CA VAL A 73 -10.40 -23.03 3.62
C VAL A 73 -9.71 -21.69 3.36
N VAL A 74 -8.46 -21.70 2.89
CA VAL A 74 -7.72 -20.47 2.58
C VAL A 74 -8.43 -19.66 1.50
N VAL A 75 -8.88 -20.31 0.42
CA VAL A 75 -9.62 -19.64 -0.67
C VAL A 75 -10.94 -19.07 -0.15
N ALA A 76 -11.69 -19.80 0.66
CA ALA A 76 -12.96 -19.32 1.23
C ALA A 76 -12.76 -18.05 2.09
N LEU A 77 -11.78 -18.07 3.00
CA LEU A 77 -11.43 -16.89 3.81
C LEU A 77 -11.00 -15.71 2.93
N TYR A 78 -10.22 -15.98 1.89
CA TYR A 78 -9.74 -14.96 0.97
C TYR A 78 -10.87 -14.33 0.14
N LEU A 79 -11.86 -15.12 -0.30
CA LEU A 79 -13.03 -14.63 -1.03
C LEU A 79 -13.90 -13.72 -0.17
N ILE A 80 -14.09 -14.05 1.11
CA ILE A 80 -14.84 -13.21 2.06
C ILE A 80 -14.18 -11.83 2.16
N ALA A 81 -12.86 -11.79 2.39
CA ALA A 81 -12.11 -10.53 2.49
C ALA A 81 -12.21 -9.69 1.19
N GLN A 82 -12.14 -10.33 0.02
CA GLN A 82 -12.30 -9.63 -1.25
C GLN A 82 -13.69 -9.06 -1.46
N MET A 83 -14.74 -9.82 -1.12
CA MET A 83 -16.13 -9.37 -1.26
C MET A 83 -16.42 -8.16 -0.37
N VAL A 84 -15.90 -8.15 0.86
CA VAL A 84 -16.01 -7.00 1.76
C VAL A 84 -15.28 -5.78 1.18
N GLY A 85 -14.04 -5.97 0.69
CA GLY A 85 -13.25 -4.90 0.08
C GLY A 85 -13.92 -4.29 -1.16
N ALA A 86 -14.42 -5.13 -2.07
CA ALA A 86 -15.13 -4.71 -3.26
C ALA A 86 -16.45 -3.99 -2.93
N GLY A 87 -17.21 -4.50 -1.95
CA GLY A 87 -18.45 -3.87 -1.49
C GLY A 87 -18.24 -2.47 -0.91
N LYS A 88 -17.17 -2.27 -0.13
CA LYS A 88 -16.81 -0.95 0.42
C LYS A 88 -16.42 0.05 -0.66
N LEU A 89 -15.68 -0.38 -1.68
CA LEU A 89 -15.33 0.47 -2.82
C LEU A 89 -16.58 0.95 -3.58
N ILE A 90 -17.54 0.06 -3.84
CA ILE A 90 -18.77 0.40 -4.56
C ILE A 90 -19.68 1.29 -3.71
N GLN A 91 -19.76 1.03 -2.40
CA GLN A 91 -20.47 1.91 -1.46
C GLN A 91 -19.91 3.34 -1.52
N LEU A 92 -18.58 3.49 -1.51
CA LEU A 92 -17.92 4.80 -1.60
C LEU A 92 -18.11 5.47 -2.96
N LEU A 93 -18.08 4.70 -4.04
CA LEU A 93 -18.14 5.23 -5.41
C LEU A 93 -19.56 5.66 -5.82
N PHE A 94 -20.58 4.91 -5.44
CA PHE A 94 -21.97 5.15 -5.85
C PHE A 94 -22.85 5.74 -4.74
N GLY A 95 -22.35 5.83 -3.50
CA GLY A 95 -23.12 6.32 -2.34
C GLY A 95 -24.30 5.41 -1.94
N LEU A 96 -24.35 4.18 -2.45
CA LEU A 96 -25.44 3.23 -2.21
C LEU A 96 -25.28 2.47 -0.89
N ASN A 97 -26.38 1.90 -0.40
CA ASN A 97 -26.34 1.02 0.78
C ASN A 97 -25.43 -0.19 0.53
N TYR A 98 -24.54 -0.48 1.50
CA TYR A 98 -23.56 -1.57 1.44
C TYR A 98 -24.18 -2.93 1.10
N HIS A 99 -25.35 -3.26 1.65
CA HIS A 99 -25.98 -4.57 1.41
C HIS A 99 -26.40 -4.74 -0.05
N VAL A 100 -26.97 -3.69 -0.65
CA VAL A 100 -27.37 -3.70 -2.07
C VAL A 100 -26.14 -3.74 -2.97
N ALA A 101 -25.10 -2.97 -2.65
CA ALA A 101 -23.85 -2.94 -3.39
C ALA A 101 -23.16 -4.32 -3.45
N VAL A 102 -23.06 -5.01 -2.30
CA VAL A 102 -22.40 -6.32 -2.22
C VAL A 102 -23.19 -7.39 -2.99
N VAL A 103 -24.52 -7.43 -2.84
CA VAL A 103 -25.36 -8.42 -3.53
C VAL A 103 -25.29 -8.23 -5.04
N LEU A 104 -25.39 -6.98 -5.51
CA LEU A 104 -25.33 -6.68 -6.95
C LEU A 104 -23.99 -7.06 -7.56
N VAL A 105 -22.87 -6.70 -6.91
CA VAL A 105 -21.52 -7.06 -7.36
C VAL A 105 -21.31 -8.57 -7.32
N GLY A 106 -21.77 -9.24 -6.26
CA GLY A 106 -21.64 -10.69 -6.12
C GLY A 106 -22.39 -11.45 -7.20
N VAL A 107 -23.65 -11.10 -7.47
CA VAL A 107 -24.46 -11.72 -8.53
C VAL A 107 -23.83 -11.47 -9.89
N LEU A 108 -23.45 -10.22 -10.19
CA LEU A 108 -22.78 -9.88 -11.44
C LEU A 108 -21.47 -10.66 -11.60
N MET A 109 -20.69 -10.79 -10.51
CA MET A 109 -19.44 -11.51 -10.50
C MET A 109 -19.62 -13.02 -10.76
N VAL A 110 -20.64 -13.63 -10.15
CA VAL A 110 -20.94 -15.05 -10.38
C VAL A 110 -21.41 -15.28 -11.83
N LEU A 111 -22.28 -14.42 -12.35
CA LEU A 111 -22.80 -14.54 -13.72
C LEU A 111 -21.68 -14.49 -14.76
N TYR A 112 -20.78 -13.48 -14.73
CA TYR A 112 -19.73 -13.41 -15.77
C TYR A 112 -18.73 -14.58 -15.70
N VAL A 113 -18.45 -15.11 -14.50
CA VAL A 113 -17.54 -16.26 -14.34
C VAL A 113 -18.21 -17.54 -14.85
N LEU A 114 -19.48 -17.76 -14.51
CA LEU A 114 -20.22 -18.96 -14.93
C LEU A 114 -20.37 -19.04 -16.45
N PHE A 115 -20.72 -17.93 -17.11
CA PHE A 115 -20.89 -17.92 -18.57
C PHE A 115 -19.56 -17.85 -19.33
N GLY A 116 -18.53 -17.28 -18.72
CA GLY A 116 -17.28 -16.96 -19.40
C GLY A 116 -16.15 -17.99 -19.23
N GLY A 117 -16.23 -18.87 -18.23
CA GLY A 117 -15.21 -19.87 -17.95
C GLY A 117 -13.82 -19.26 -17.71
N MET A 118 -12.76 -20.03 -17.97
CA MET A 118 -11.38 -19.59 -17.71
C MET A 118 -10.94 -18.45 -18.63
N LEU A 119 -11.40 -18.43 -19.89
CA LEU A 119 -11.06 -17.37 -20.84
C LEU A 119 -11.58 -16.01 -20.40
N ALA A 120 -12.82 -15.91 -19.92
CA ALA A 120 -13.34 -14.64 -19.42
C ALA A 120 -12.57 -14.14 -18.20
N THR A 121 -12.13 -15.04 -17.32
CA THR A 121 -11.29 -14.63 -16.17
C THR A 121 -9.96 -14.05 -16.64
N THR A 122 -9.33 -14.63 -17.66
CA THR A 122 -8.09 -14.09 -18.24
C THR A 122 -8.31 -12.71 -18.87
N TRP A 123 -9.37 -12.53 -19.66
CA TRP A 123 -9.70 -11.23 -20.26
C TRP A 123 -9.94 -10.16 -19.19
N VAL A 124 -10.71 -10.46 -18.14
CA VAL A 124 -10.95 -9.53 -17.02
C VAL A 124 -9.66 -9.20 -16.28
N GLN A 125 -8.75 -10.16 -16.11
CA GLN A 125 -7.46 -9.91 -15.49
C GLN A 125 -6.58 -8.99 -16.32
N ILE A 126 -6.54 -9.17 -17.65
CA ILE A 126 -5.79 -8.29 -18.57
C ILE A 126 -6.34 -6.86 -18.49
N ILE A 127 -7.66 -6.69 -18.58
CA ILE A 127 -8.30 -5.37 -18.48
C ILE A 127 -7.96 -4.70 -17.15
N LYS A 128 -8.05 -5.42 -16.03
CA LYS A 128 -7.67 -4.91 -14.70
C LYS A 128 -6.20 -4.51 -14.62
N ALA A 129 -5.30 -5.28 -15.22
CA ALA A 129 -3.88 -4.98 -15.23
C ALA A 129 -3.58 -3.70 -16.02
N VAL A 130 -4.17 -3.56 -17.21
CA VAL A 130 -4.01 -2.36 -18.05
C VAL A 130 -4.62 -1.13 -17.36
N LEU A 131 -5.83 -1.26 -16.80
CA LEU A 131 -6.51 -0.17 -16.09
C LEU A 131 -5.72 0.30 -14.87
N LEU A 132 -5.19 -0.62 -14.06
CA LEU A 132 -4.34 -0.27 -12.93
C LEU A 132 -3.02 0.35 -13.36
N LEU A 133 -2.40 -0.12 -14.44
CA LEU A 133 -1.16 0.45 -14.96
C LEU A 133 -1.38 1.90 -15.41
N PHE A 134 -2.38 2.15 -16.26
CA PHE A 134 -2.71 3.51 -16.70
C PHE A 134 -3.13 4.41 -15.54
N GLY A 135 -3.98 3.92 -14.64
CA GLY A 135 -4.43 4.68 -13.47
C GLY A 135 -3.28 5.05 -12.52
N ALA A 136 -2.38 4.10 -12.25
CA ALA A 136 -1.20 4.35 -11.42
C ALA A 136 -0.22 5.33 -12.09
N SER A 137 0.04 5.18 -13.39
CA SER A 137 0.88 6.12 -14.14
C SER A 137 0.28 7.52 -14.19
N PHE A 138 -1.04 7.63 -14.38
CA PHE A 138 -1.75 8.91 -14.36
C PHE A 138 -1.68 9.58 -12.98
N MET A 139 -1.96 8.83 -11.90
CA MET A 139 -1.85 9.34 -10.53
C MET A 139 -0.42 9.77 -10.21
N ALA A 140 0.59 8.97 -10.60
CA ALA A 140 1.99 9.33 -10.42
C ALA A 140 2.34 10.64 -11.14
N PHE A 141 1.87 10.82 -12.37
CA PHE A 141 2.09 12.06 -13.13
C PHE A 141 1.37 13.27 -12.51
N MET A 142 0.12 13.07 -12.05
CA MET A 142 -0.65 14.14 -11.42
C MET A 142 -0.04 14.57 -10.08
N VAL A 143 0.44 13.62 -9.28
CA VAL A 143 1.19 13.90 -8.05
C VAL A 143 2.48 14.65 -8.39
N MET A 144 3.25 14.19 -9.38
CA MET A 144 4.48 14.84 -9.82
C MET A 144 4.26 16.28 -10.34
N LYS A 145 3.14 16.52 -11.02
CA LYS A 145 2.72 17.87 -11.42
C LYS A 145 2.34 18.73 -10.20
N HIS A 146 1.69 18.14 -9.19
CA HIS A 146 1.30 18.86 -7.98
C HIS A 146 2.50 19.29 -7.14
N VAL A 147 3.58 18.48 -7.10
CA VAL A 147 4.85 18.79 -6.42
C VAL A 147 5.87 19.55 -7.30
N GLY A 148 5.46 20.04 -8.47
CA GLY A 148 6.31 20.86 -9.34
C GLY A 148 7.56 20.14 -9.86
N PHE A 149 7.50 18.83 -10.13
CA PHE A 149 8.63 18.00 -10.60
C PHE A 149 9.86 17.98 -9.68
N SER A 150 9.71 18.35 -8.40
CA SER A 150 10.79 18.29 -7.43
C SER A 150 10.60 17.10 -6.50
N PHE A 151 11.46 16.08 -6.63
CA PHE A 151 11.47 14.94 -5.71
C PHE A 151 11.66 15.40 -4.26
N ASN A 152 12.43 16.47 -4.03
CA ASN A 152 12.67 17.04 -2.70
C ASN A 152 11.38 17.52 -2.00
N ASN A 153 10.52 18.28 -2.69
CA ASN A 153 9.23 18.71 -2.13
C ASN A 153 8.26 17.54 -1.91
N LEU A 154 8.30 16.52 -2.78
CA LEU A 154 7.51 15.30 -2.58
C LEU A 154 7.94 14.54 -1.31
N PHE A 155 9.23 14.58 -0.98
CA PHE A 155 9.77 14.00 0.25
C PHE A 155 9.46 14.85 1.49
N THR A 156 9.55 16.18 1.42
CA THR A 156 9.23 17.08 2.56
C THR A 156 7.75 17.03 2.95
N GLU A 157 6.85 16.99 1.97
CA GLU A 157 5.39 16.92 2.19
C GLU A 157 4.95 15.54 2.71
N ALA A 158 5.66 14.46 2.33
CA ALA A 158 5.37 13.10 2.77
C ALA A 158 5.82 12.80 4.22
N ASP A 159 6.84 13.50 4.73
CA ASP A 159 7.38 13.35 6.08
C ASP A 159 6.74 14.30 7.12
N GLY A 160 5.79 15.16 6.71
CA GLY A 160 5.15 16.13 7.60
C GLY A 160 6.07 17.25 8.08
N GLY A 161 7.15 17.56 7.34
CA GLY A 161 7.97 18.74 7.61
C GLY A 161 7.18 20.02 7.30
N PRO A 162 7.20 21.06 8.16
CA PRO A 162 6.43 22.28 7.92
C PRO A 162 6.77 22.84 6.53
N PRO A 163 5.77 23.36 5.80
CA PRO A 163 6.00 23.87 4.47
C PRO A 163 7.03 24.99 4.59
N GLU A 164 8.23 24.76 4.07
CA GLU A 164 9.16 25.84 3.79
C GLU A 164 8.41 26.74 2.82
N ARG A 165 7.79 27.78 3.37
CA ARG A 165 7.06 28.80 2.64
C ARG A 165 8.05 29.43 1.68
N LEU A 166 8.10 28.90 0.47
CA LEU A 166 8.73 29.54 -0.68
C LEU A 166 7.83 30.74 -1.09
N GLY A 167 7.73 31.72 -0.18
CA GLY A 167 6.79 32.83 -0.24
C GLY A 167 7.29 34.12 0.40
N ASP A 168 8.37 34.09 1.19
CA ASP A 168 8.98 35.30 1.75
C ASP A 168 10.30 35.64 1.04
N TYR A 169 10.26 35.74 -0.29
CA TYR A 169 11.17 36.64 -0.99
C TYR A 169 10.55 38.03 -0.96
N GLU A 170 10.58 38.69 0.20
CA GLU A 170 10.54 40.15 0.18
C GLU A 170 11.77 40.62 -0.61
N PRO A 171 11.61 41.41 -1.68
CA PRO A 171 12.76 42.04 -2.29
C PRO A 171 13.35 42.97 -1.23
N ARG A 172 14.48 42.58 -0.62
CA ARG A 172 15.30 43.48 0.17
C ARG A 172 15.46 44.76 -0.64
N ARG A 173 14.85 45.85 -0.17
CA ARG A 173 15.06 47.18 -0.74
C ARG A 173 16.56 47.43 -0.78
N THR A 174 17.06 47.76 -1.96
CA THR A 174 18.48 47.94 -2.32
C THR A 174 19.11 49.16 -1.62
N GLY A 175 19.09 49.24 -0.29
CA GLY A 175 19.56 50.43 0.42
C GLY A 175 20.03 50.29 1.86
N GLU A 176 19.77 49.18 2.57
CA GLU A 176 20.20 49.08 3.97
C GLU A 176 21.50 48.29 4.12
N ARG A 177 22.50 48.97 4.70
CA ARG A 177 23.82 48.42 5.01
C ARG A 177 23.67 47.24 5.99
N PRO A 178 24.48 46.17 5.86
CA PRO A 178 24.41 45.05 6.78
C PRO A 178 24.74 45.51 8.20
N ASP A 179 23.82 45.31 9.15
CA ASP A 179 24.06 45.56 10.57
C ASP A 179 24.95 44.46 11.13
N ILE A 180 26.23 44.81 11.32
CA ILE A 180 27.31 43.92 11.77
C ILE A 180 27.15 43.57 13.27
N GLY A 181 26.17 44.14 13.98
CA GLY A 181 25.93 43.90 15.42
C GLY A 181 25.25 42.57 15.77
N ALA A 182 24.64 41.86 14.81
CA ALA A 182 23.87 40.65 15.09
C ALA A 182 24.70 39.35 15.14
N ILE A 183 25.95 39.37 14.69
CA ILE A 183 26.82 38.18 14.56
C ILE A 183 27.50 37.83 15.90
N ALA A 184 27.48 38.73 16.90
CA ALA A 184 28.25 38.60 18.14
C ALA A 184 27.42 38.26 19.40
N ARG A 185 26.23 37.64 19.29
CA ARG A 185 25.52 37.15 20.48
C ARG A 185 25.74 35.65 20.68
N PRO A 186 26.47 35.22 21.73
CA PRO A 186 26.62 33.82 22.05
C PRO A 186 25.26 33.21 22.43
N ARG A 187 24.94 32.10 21.77
CA ARG A 187 23.72 31.32 21.97
C ARG A 187 23.82 30.59 23.31
N ALA A 188 23.35 31.23 24.39
CA ALA A 188 23.21 30.60 25.70
C ALA A 188 21.74 30.58 26.10
N ASP A 189 21.35 29.41 26.63
CA ASP A 189 20.12 29.12 27.37
C ASP A 189 18.91 28.56 26.59
N VAL A 190 19.01 27.26 26.28
CA VAL A 190 17.84 26.37 26.15
C VAL A 190 18.04 25.22 27.12
N ARG A 191 18.14 25.51 28.43
CA ARG A 191 18.17 24.45 29.44
C ARG A 191 17.42 24.81 30.72
N HIS A 192 16.26 25.47 30.66
CA HIS A 192 15.41 25.60 31.87
C HIS A 192 13.88 25.61 31.67
N ARG A 193 13.33 25.28 30.48
CA ARG A 193 11.86 25.16 30.28
C ARG A 193 11.28 23.75 30.47
N GLY A 194 11.97 22.85 31.17
CA GLY A 194 11.52 21.47 31.38
C GLY A 194 11.01 21.11 32.79
N SER A 195 11.33 21.87 33.84
CA SER A 195 11.04 21.47 35.23
C SER A 195 9.90 22.20 35.92
N ALA A 196 9.32 23.26 35.33
CA ALA A 196 8.22 24.00 35.96
C ALA A 196 6.83 23.39 35.70
N ALA A 197 6.67 22.51 34.71
CA ALA A 197 5.36 21.94 34.35
C ALA A 197 4.98 20.67 35.14
N TYR A 198 5.88 20.11 35.97
CA TYR A 198 5.64 18.88 36.73
C TYR A 198 5.21 19.11 38.19
N SER A 199 5.34 20.32 38.73
CA SER A 199 5.05 20.60 40.14
C SER A 199 3.59 21.02 40.40
N ASP A 200 2.84 21.46 39.39
CA ASP A 200 1.44 21.90 39.52
C ASP A 200 0.41 20.77 39.41
N ALA A 201 0.82 19.55 39.02
CA ALA A 201 -0.08 18.41 38.86
C ALA A 201 -0.26 17.56 40.15
N LEU A 202 0.43 17.89 41.25
CA LEU A 202 0.39 17.12 42.51
C LEU A 202 -0.27 17.86 43.70
N LEU A 203 -0.78 19.08 43.51
CA LEU A 203 -1.45 19.86 44.58
C LEU A 203 -2.96 20.07 44.36
N HIS A 204 -3.57 19.41 43.38
CA HIS A 204 -5.02 19.31 43.23
C HIS A 204 -5.49 17.85 43.23
N ARG A 205 -5.31 17.18 44.38
CA ARG A 205 -6.06 16.00 44.77
C ARG A 205 -6.50 16.12 46.22
#